data_AF-A0A524IY37-F1
#
_entry.id   AF-A0A524IY37-F1
#
_cell.length_a   1.000
_cell.length_b   1.000
_cell.length_c   1.000
_cell.angle_alpha   90.00
_cell.angle_beta   90.00
_cell.angle_gamma   90.00
#
_symmetry.space_group_name_H-M   'P 1'
#
loop_
_entity.id
_entity.type
_entity.pdbx_description
1 polymer ?
#
loop_
_entity_poly.entity_id
_entity_poly.type
_entity_poly.pdbx_seq_one_letter_code
_entity_poly.pdbx_strand_id
1 'polypeptide(L)'
;MTDRLPRDLPLDAHMHTDLSHDSDVPIDVYAAGALERGIAEIAITDHVDFEPGAPAYAYSTFADRERMVRDAAERWGPQGVQIRFGVELTYDRAWESDIRTHLARHAYDFTIGSVHNTLASPYRRARIEAFIAGRTLAEIVAPSFDEVAAAARSGLFDAIGHIDWVKRFVYPHVLPAAFEAAPELYEPILEALVESGTALEINTSGLRYPIGVSLPHPAVVDRFHELGGRAVTVGSDAHRADQANWGLDQGYAIAVNAGFSELTFRRGPGAARVAVAIPGA
;
A
#
# COMPACT_ATOMS: atom_id res chain seq x y z
N MET A 1 25.46 -18.08 -19.99
CA MET A 1 24.35 -18.11 -19.04
C MET A 1 24.75 -17.26 -17.86
N THR A 2 24.48 -15.96 -17.91
CA THR A 2 24.74 -15.06 -16.78
C THR A 2 23.60 -15.21 -15.81
N ASP A 3 23.96 -15.64 -14.61
CA ASP A 3 23.13 -15.79 -13.42
C ASP A 3 22.53 -14.43 -13.02
N ARG A 4 21.42 -14.03 -13.65
CA ARG A 4 20.58 -12.94 -13.16
C ARG A 4 19.75 -13.52 -12.03
N LEU A 5 20.29 -13.50 -10.81
CA LEU A 5 19.45 -13.58 -9.62
C LEU A 5 18.41 -12.43 -9.74
N PRO A 6 17.10 -12.70 -9.78
CA PRO A 6 16.09 -11.65 -9.89
C PRO A 6 16.04 -10.88 -8.56
N ARG A 7 16.94 -9.90 -8.44
CA ARG A 7 17.10 -9.04 -7.25
C ARG A 7 16.93 -7.56 -7.59
N ASP A 8 16.55 -7.25 -8.82
CA ASP A 8 16.65 -5.89 -9.34
C ASP A 8 15.27 -5.27 -9.55
N LEU A 9 15.12 -4.01 -9.12
CA LEU A 9 14.05 -3.12 -9.55
C LEU A 9 14.01 -3.04 -11.09
N PRO A 10 12.86 -2.70 -11.70
CA PRO A 10 11.64 -2.17 -11.06
C PRO A 10 10.75 -3.23 -10.39
N LEU A 11 10.23 -2.88 -9.22
CA LEU A 11 9.23 -3.59 -8.40
C LEU A 11 8.00 -2.69 -8.16
N ASP A 12 6.82 -3.18 -8.49
CA ASP A 12 5.55 -2.56 -8.10
C ASP A 12 4.88 -3.39 -7.00
N ALA A 13 4.85 -2.88 -5.77
CA ALA A 13 4.43 -3.64 -4.60
C ALA A 13 2.92 -3.55 -4.27
N HIS A 14 2.12 -2.83 -5.08
CA HIS A 14 0.71 -2.63 -4.79
C HIS A 14 -0.11 -2.52 -6.08
N MET A 15 -0.90 -3.54 -6.40
CA MET A 15 -1.73 -3.60 -7.61
C MET A 15 -3.01 -4.43 -7.41
N HIS A 16 -4.09 -4.03 -8.08
CA HIS A 16 -5.44 -4.62 -7.95
C HIS A 16 -5.98 -5.14 -9.27
N THR A 17 -6.58 -6.32 -9.24
CA THR A 17 -7.04 -7.11 -10.40
C THR A 17 -8.55 -7.31 -10.36
N ASP A 18 -9.08 -8.09 -11.29
CA ASP A 18 -10.47 -8.55 -11.30
C ASP A 18 -10.85 -9.43 -10.10
N LEU A 19 -9.92 -9.70 -9.18
CA LEU A 19 -10.17 -10.30 -7.87
C LEU A 19 -10.54 -9.29 -6.78
N SER A 20 -10.47 -7.99 -7.08
CA SER A 20 -10.94 -6.87 -6.27
C SER A 20 -12.24 -6.29 -6.80
N HIS A 21 -13.08 -5.77 -5.90
CA HIS A 21 -14.41 -5.26 -6.22
C HIS A 21 -14.42 -4.03 -7.15
N ASP A 22 -13.31 -3.30 -7.24
CA ASP A 22 -13.14 -2.00 -7.90
C ASP A 22 -12.07 -2.01 -9.01
N SER A 23 -11.67 -3.19 -9.47
CA SER A 23 -10.81 -3.38 -10.64
C SER A 23 -11.41 -4.44 -11.57
N ASP A 24 -11.12 -4.31 -12.86
CA ASP A 24 -11.55 -5.24 -13.92
C ASP A 24 -10.37 -5.78 -14.72
N VAL A 25 -9.15 -5.65 -14.19
CA VAL A 25 -7.92 -5.96 -14.91
C VAL A 25 -7.46 -7.39 -14.63
N PRO A 26 -7.41 -8.28 -15.65
CA PRO A 26 -6.83 -9.60 -15.46
C PRO A 26 -5.32 -9.52 -15.15
N ILE A 27 -4.83 -10.42 -14.29
CA ILE A 27 -3.40 -10.50 -13.92
C ILE A 27 -2.48 -10.54 -15.14
N ASP A 28 -2.89 -11.23 -16.22
CA ASP A 28 -2.11 -11.36 -17.45
C ASP A 28 -1.89 -10.04 -18.18
N VAL A 29 -2.80 -9.07 -18.03
CA VAL A 29 -2.62 -7.73 -18.62
C VAL A 29 -1.49 -6.99 -17.91
N TYR A 30 -1.43 -7.07 -16.58
CA TYR A 30 -0.32 -6.51 -15.81
C TYR A 30 0.99 -7.22 -16.09
N ALA A 31 0.99 -8.56 -16.15
CA ALA A 31 2.19 -9.33 -16.42
C ALA A 31 2.77 -9.06 -17.82
N ALA A 32 1.92 -9.00 -18.85
CA ALA A 32 2.33 -8.62 -20.19
C ALA A 32 2.90 -7.18 -20.21
N GLY A 33 2.19 -6.23 -19.58
CA GLY A 33 2.64 -4.84 -19.49
C GLY A 33 3.97 -4.68 -18.73
N ALA A 34 4.18 -5.47 -17.67
CA ALA A 34 5.43 -5.52 -16.91
C ALA A 34 6.58 -6.03 -17.78
N LEU A 35 6.36 -7.12 -18.53
CA LEU A 35 7.35 -7.68 -19.46
C LEU A 35 7.77 -6.66 -20.53
N GLU A 36 6.80 -5.98 -21.15
CA GLU A 36 7.05 -4.97 -22.18
C GLU A 36 7.85 -3.77 -21.65
N ARG A 37 7.58 -3.36 -20.41
CA ARG A 37 8.23 -2.22 -19.74
C ARG A 37 9.53 -2.59 -19.01
N GLY A 38 9.88 -3.88 -18.95
CA GLY A 38 11.05 -4.36 -18.22
C GLY A 38 10.90 -4.26 -16.68
N ILE A 39 9.67 -4.27 -16.17
CA ILE A 39 9.38 -4.38 -14.73
C ILE A 39 9.64 -5.83 -14.31
N ALA A 40 10.57 -6.04 -13.38
CA ALA A 40 11.04 -7.37 -13.02
C ALA A 40 10.08 -8.11 -12.08
N GLU A 41 9.40 -7.36 -11.20
CA GLU A 41 8.56 -7.95 -10.15
C GLU A 41 7.30 -7.10 -9.90
N ILE A 42 6.17 -7.78 -9.72
CA ILE A 42 4.89 -7.16 -9.30
C ILE A 42 4.28 -7.96 -8.15
N ALA A 43 3.63 -7.27 -7.22
CA ALA A 43 2.81 -7.88 -6.19
C ALA A 43 1.33 -7.63 -6.47
N ILE A 44 0.55 -8.70 -6.58
CA ILE A 44 -0.91 -8.61 -6.65
C ILE A 44 -1.42 -8.54 -5.21
N THR A 45 -2.07 -7.43 -4.86
CA THR A 45 -2.45 -7.10 -3.48
C THR A 45 -3.95 -6.79 -3.38
N ASP A 46 -4.76 -7.64 -4.02
CA ASP A 46 -6.21 -7.46 -4.03
C ASP A 46 -6.84 -7.33 -2.64
N HIS A 47 -7.94 -6.56 -2.58
CA HIS A 47 -8.63 -6.18 -1.36
C HIS A 47 -9.22 -7.36 -0.57
N VAL A 48 -9.15 -7.26 0.75
CA VAL A 48 -9.94 -8.05 1.70
C VAL A 48 -10.50 -7.15 2.79
N ASP A 49 -11.82 -7.19 2.93
CA ASP A 49 -12.51 -6.56 4.05
C ASP A 49 -13.02 -7.59 5.06
N PHE A 50 -13.07 -7.18 6.32
CA PHE A 50 -13.60 -7.97 7.44
C PHE A 50 -14.95 -7.46 7.95
N GLU A 51 -15.31 -6.21 7.70
CA GLU A 51 -16.62 -5.66 8.04
C GLU A 51 -17.72 -6.24 7.12
N PRO A 52 -18.74 -6.94 7.64
CA PRO A 52 -19.85 -7.42 6.82
C PRO A 52 -20.56 -6.27 6.10
N GLY A 53 -20.67 -6.38 4.77
CA GLY A 53 -21.25 -5.35 3.91
C GLY A 53 -20.25 -4.31 3.39
N ALA A 54 -18.98 -4.38 3.80
CA ALA A 54 -17.91 -3.68 3.12
C ALA A 54 -17.68 -4.29 1.72
N PRO A 55 -17.18 -3.51 0.74
CA PRO A 55 -17.19 -3.92 -0.67
C PRO A 55 -16.40 -5.19 -0.99
N ALA A 56 -15.26 -5.41 -0.33
CA ALA A 56 -14.43 -6.60 -0.53
C ALA A 56 -14.73 -7.73 0.48
N TYR A 57 -15.79 -7.61 1.29
CA TYR A 57 -16.17 -8.63 2.27
C TYR A 57 -16.63 -9.89 1.53
N ALA A 58 -15.85 -10.97 1.66
CA ALA A 58 -16.08 -12.23 0.97
C ALA A 58 -16.25 -12.11 -0.56
N TYR A 59 -15.64 -11.10 -1.19
CA TYR A 59 -15.71 -10.89 -2.65
C TYR A 59 -15.04 -12.02 -3.43
N SER A 60 -13.79 -12.34 -3.08
CA SER A 60 -13.01 -13.44 -3.65
C SER A 60 -12.44 -14.32 -2.53
N THR A 61 -12.58 -15.64 -2.68
CA THR A 61 -12.05 -16.58 -1.66
C THR A 61 -10.52 -16.56 -1.65
N PHE A 62 -9.90 -16.95 -0.53
CA PHE A 62 -8.44 -17.12 -0.47
C PHE A 62 -7.95 -18.12 -1.53
N ALA A 63 -8.63 -19.26 -1.65
CA ALA A 63 -8.25 -20.34 -2.55
C ALA A 63 -8.29 -19.92 -4.03
N ASP A 64 -9.25 -19.06 -4.41
CA ASP A 64 -9.32 -18.54 -5.77
C ASP A 64 -8.19 -17.56 -6.07
N ARG A 65 -7.95 -16.61 -5.16
CA ARG A 65 -6.86 -15.64 -5.31
C ARG A 65 -5.51 -16.32 -5.35
N GLU A 66 -5.26 -17.24 -4.42
CA GLU A 66 -4.01 -17.99 -4.36
C GLU A 66 -3.77 -18.75 -5.66
N ARG A 67 -4.76 -19.54 -6.11
CA ARG A 67 -4.65 -20.31 -7.36
C ARG A 67 -4.37 -19.38 -8.55
N MET A 68 -5.17 -18.34 -8.74
CA MET A 68 -5.06 -17.47 -9.92
C MET A 68 -3.72 -16.72 -9.96
N VAL A 69 -3.25 -16.21 -8.83
CA VAL A 69 -1.97 -15.49 -8.78
C VAL A 69 -0.79 -16.45 -8.93
N ARG A 70 -0.82 -17.63 -8.29
CA ARG A 70 0.26 -18.62 -8.43
C ARG A 70 0.32 -19.22 -9.84
N ASP A 71 -0.81 -19.51 -10.46
CA ASP A 71 -0.88 -19.97 -11.87
C ASP A 71 -0.31 -18.91 -12.83
N ALA A 72 -0.55 -17.62 -12.56
CA ALA A 72 0.07 -16.54 -13.31
C ALA A 72 1.59 -16.47 -13.07
N ALA A 73 2.04 -16.58 -11.82
CA ALA A 73 3.46 -16.58 -11.48
C ALA A 73 4.23 -17.70 -12.19
N GLU A 74 3.66 -18.91 -12.27
CA GLU A 74 4.25 -20.04 -12.99
C GLU A 74 4.37 -19.79 -14.50
N ARG A 75 3.37 -19.15 -15.11
CA ARG A 75 3.35 -18.84 -16.56
C ARG A 75 4.30 -17.71 -16.93
N TRP A 76 4.38 -16.67 -16.11
CA TRP A 76 5.13 -15.44 -16.43
C TRP A 76 6.54 -15.41 -15.85
N GLY A 77 6.81 -16.15 -14.78
CA GLY A 77 8.14 -16.25 -14.17
C GLY A 77 9.25 -16.62 -15.15
N PRO A 78 9.10 -17.69 -15.97
CA PRO A 78 10.08 -18.06 -16.99
C PRO A 78 10.26 -17.03 -18.11
N GLN A 79 9.30 -16.12 -18.29
CA GLN A 79 9.36 -15.05 -19.29
C GLN A 79 10.09 -13.80 -18.76
N GLY A 80 10.34 -13.74 -17.44
CA GLY A 80 11.11 -12.66 -16.81
C GLY A 80 10.30 -11.75 -15.89
N VAL A 81 9.03 -12.04 -15.63
CA VAL A 81 8.19 -11.27 -14.69
C VAL A 81 7.87 -12.12 -13.47
N GLN A 82 8.39 -11.70 -12.31
CA GLN A 82 8.05 -12.32 -11.04
C GLN A 82 6.72 -11.77 -10.52
N ILE A 83 5.78 -12.64 -10.17
CA ILE A 83 4.49 -12.25 -9.62
C ILE A 83 4.39 -12.80 -8.20
N ARG A 84 4.07 -11.93 -7.24
CA ARG A 84 3.90 -12.29 -5.83
C ARG A 84 2.43 -12.35 -5.46
N PHE A 85 2.07 -13.37 -4.70
CA PHE A 85 0.73 -13.51 -4.12
C PHE A 85 0.66 -12.71 -2.82
N GLY A 86 0.34 -11.43 -2.94
CA GLY A 86 0.12 -10.53 -1.82
C GLY A 86 -1.36 -10.31 -1.52
N VAL A 87 -1.64 -9.34 -0.65
CA VAL A 87 -3.00 -8.93 -0.27
C VAL A 87 -2.97 -7.56 0.40
N GLU A 88 -3.97 -6.73 0.14
CA GLU A 88 -4.27 -5.53 0.91
C GLU A 88 -5.47 -5.81 1.82
N LEU A 89 -5.25 -5.75 3.13
CA LEU A 89 -6.30 -5.95 4.12
C LEU A 89 -6.73 -4.61 4.68
N THR A 90 -8.04 -4.35 4.68
CA THR A 90 -8.59 -3.23 5.44
C THR A 90 -8.43 -3.50 6.93
N TYR A 91 -7.63 -2.66 7.60
CA TYR A 91 -7.50 -2.65 9.04
C TYR A 91 -8.56 -1.75 9.67
N ASP A 92 -9.28 -2.34 10.63
CA ASP A 92 -10.13 -1.67 11.59
C ASP A 92 -9.93 -2.42 12.90
N ARG A 93 -9.61 -1.71 13.99
CA ARG A 93 -9.39 -2.31 15.32
C ARG A 93 -10.54 -3.20 15.78
N ALA A 94 -11.78 -2.93 15.35
CA ALA A 94 -12.94 -3.74 15.67
C ALA A 94 -12.83 -5.17 15.11
N TRP A 95 -12.04 -5.36 14.05
CA TRP A 95 -11.84 -6.63 13.34
C TRP A 95 -10.41 -7.17 13.47
N GLU A 96 -9.56 -6.59 14.32
CA GLU A 96 -8.15 -7.00 14.44
C GLU A 96 -8.00 -8.50 14.77
N SER A 97 -8.86 -9.04 15.63
CA SER A 97 -8.82 -10.47 15.99
C SER A 97 -9.08 -11.38 14.78
N ASP A 98 -10.01 -10.98 13.92
CA ASP A 98 -10.34 -11.72 12.70
C ASP A 98 -9.21 -11.60 11.67
N ILE A 99 -8.65 -10.41 11.50
CA ILE A 99 -7.47 -10.15 10.65
C ILE A 99 -6.30 -11.04 11.10
N ARG A 100 -5.99 -11.05 12.40
CA ARG A 100 -4.92 -11.87 12.98
C ARG A 100 -5.16 -13.36 12.74
N THR A 101 -6.39 -13.81 12.92
CA THR A 101 -6.79 -15.21 12.68
C THR A 101 -6.65 -15.57 11.20
N HIS A 102 -7.03 -14.69 10.30
CA HIS A 102 -6.91 -14.86 8.86
C HIS A 102 -5.45 -14.97 8.43
N LEU A 103 -4.60 -14.03 8.85
CA LEU A 103 -3.17 -14.02 8.52
C LEU A 103 -2.41 -15.21 9.14
N ALA A 104 -2.88 -15.75 10.27
CA ALA A 104 -2.31 -16.98 10.85
C ALA A 104 -2.69 -18.25 10.05
N ARG A 105 -3.80 -18.23 9.31
CA ARG A 105 -4.31 -19.38 8.54
C ARG A 105 -3.88 -19.34 7.07
N HIS A 106 -3.63 -18.15 6.55
CA HIS A 106 -3.44 -17.91 5.12
C HIS A 106 -2.06 -17.33 4.85
N ALA A 107 -1.32 -18.02 3.98
CA ALA A 107 0.07 -17.73 3.70
C ALA A 107 0.19 -16.82 2.46
N TYR A 108 0.49 -15.55 2.68
CA TYR A 108 0.75 -14.57 1.63
C TYR A 108 2.25 -14.30 1.51
N ASP A 109 2.71 -13.96 0.30
CA ASP A 109 4.10 -13.58 0.05
C ASP A 109 4.42 -12.19 0.63
N PHE A 110 3.42 -11.31 0.66
CA PHE A 110 3.50 -9.92 1.11
C PHE A 110 2.12 -9.41 1.56
N THR A 111 2.07 -8.61 2.63
CA THR A 111 0.81 -8.10 3.20
C THR A 111 0.84 -6.59 3.40
N ILE A 112 -0.19 -5.90 2.92
CA ILE A 112 -0.43 -4.49 3.18
C ILE A 112 -1.60 -4.37 4.16
N GLY A 113 -1.43 -3.59 5.22
CA GLY A 113 -2.52 -3.14 6.08
C GLY A 113 -2.90 -1.71 5.72
N SER A 114 -4.17 -1.47 5.41
CA SER A 114 -4.65 -0.18 4.94
C SER A 114 -5.90 0.27 5.69
N VAL A 115 -6.05 1.57 5.95
CA VAL A 115 -7.25 2.12 6.59
C VAL A 115 -8.17 2.71 5.53
N HIS A 116 -9.26 2.02 5.25
CA HIS A 116 -10.28 2.42 4.30
C HIS A 116 -11.53 2.99 4.98
N ASN A 117 -12.43 3.59 4.18
CA ASN A 117 -13.69 4.10 4.68
C ASN A 117 -14.67 2.97 5.03
N THR A 118 -14.80 2.68 6.32
CA THR A 118 -15.85 1.81 6.87
C THR A 118 -17.26 2.30 6.56
N LEU A 119 -18.27 1.47 6.76
CA LEU A 119 -19.69 1.86 6.62
C LEU A 119 -20.06 3.02 7.56
N ALA A 120 -19.43 3.05 8.73
CA ALA A 120 -19.58 4.11 9.74
C ALA A 120 -18.71 5.35 9.48
N SER A 121 -17.74 5.29 8.55
CA SER A 121 -16.74 6.34 8.36
C SER A 121 -17.37 7.74 8.21
N PRO A 122 -16.84 8.75 8.93
CA PRO A 122 -17.26 10.13 8.77
C PRO A 122 -16.85 10.73 7.42
N TYR A 123 -15.85 10.16 6.76
CA TYR A 123 -15.29 10.67 5.51
C TYR A 123 -16.11 10.28 4.27
N ARG A 124 -17.22 9.56 4.45
CA ARG A 124 -18.17 9.28 3.36
C ARG A 124 -18.72 10.59 2.81
N ARG A 125 -18.90 10.66 1.49
CA ARG A 125 -19.36 11.85 0.75
C ARG A 125 -20.62 12.49 1.34
N ALA A 126 -21.55 11.70 1.88
CA ALA A 126 -22.79 12.21 2.48
C ALA A 126 -22.61 12.84 3.88
N ARG A 127 -21.44 12.66 4.52
CA ARG A 127 -21.15 13.07 5.90
C ARG A 127 -19.98 14.06 6.00
N ILE A 128 -19.07 14.05 5.02
CA ILE A 128 -17.80 14.77 5.08
C ILE A 128 -17.96 16.26 5.37
N GLU A 129 -18.86 16.95 4.68
CA GLU A 129 -19.04 18.40 4.83
C GLU A 129 -19.48 18.79 6.24
N ALA A 130 -20.44 18.05 6.81
CA ALA A 130 -20.88 18.25 8.19
C ALA A 130 -19.79 17.87 9.20
N PHE A 131 -19.00 16.84 8.90
CA PHE A 131 -17.92 16.37 9.76
C PHE A 131 -16.77 17.38 9.86
N ILE A 132 -16.39 18.04 8.77
CA ILE A 132 -15.28 19.00 8.76
C ILE A 132 -15.67 20.38 9.31
N ALA A 133 -16.96 20.72 9.34
CA ALA A 133 -17.42 22.05 9.70
C ALA A 133 -16.99 22.44 11.12
N GLY A 134 -16.21 23.53 11.23
CA GLY A 134 -15.74 24.08 12.50
C GLY A 134 -14.61 23.28 13.16
N ARG A 135 -14.02 22.29 12.47
CA ARG A 135 -12.93 21.47 13.00
C ARG A 135 -11.57 21.88 12.47
N THR A 136 -10.56 21.71 13.31
CA THR A 136 -9.15 21.82 12.96
C THR A 136 -8.70 20.62 12.12
N LEU A 137 -7.56 20.76 11.43
CA LEU A 137 -6.98 19.64 10.68
C LEU A 137 -6.74 18.42 11.57
N ALA A 138 -6.20 18.63 12.77
CA ALA A 138 -5.94 17.58 13.75
C ALA A 138 -7.21 16.78 14.08
N GLU A 139 -8.33 17.47 14.37
CA GLU A 139 -9.62 16.83 14.65
C GLU A 139 -10.20 16.11 13.41
N ILE A 140 -9.95 16.63 12.21
CA ILE A 140 -10.41 16.01 10.96
C ILE A 140 -9.68 14.70 10.70
N VAL A 141 -8.35 14.66 10.87
CA VAL A 141 -7.55 13.47 10.53
C VAL A 141 -7.51 12.42 11.64
N ALA A 142 -7.72 12.82 12.90
CA ALA A 142 -7.57 11.94 14.07
C ALA A 142 -8.25 10.57 13.91
N PRO A 143 -9.52 10.43 13.49
CA PRO A 143 -10.14 9.10 13.33
C PRO A 143 -9.39 8.19 12.35
N SER A 144 -8.88 8.71 11.24
CA SER A 144 -8.09 7.92 10.29
C SER A 144 -6.69 7.64 10.85
N PHE A 145 -6.02 8.65 11.39
CA PHE A 145 -4.63 8.54 11.82
C PHE A 145 -4.47 7.64 13.05
N ASP A 146 -5.45 7.65 13.95
CA ASP A 146 -5.49 6.75 15.11
C ASP A 146 -5.62 5.28 14.69
N GLU A 147 -6.43 4.98 13.67
CA GLU A 147 -6.52 3.61 13.11
C GLU A 147 -5.24 3.21 12.38
N VAL A 148 -4.63 4.12 11.62
CA VAL A 148 -3.37 3.84 10.90
C VAL A 148 -2.24 3.55 11.89
N ALA A 149 -2.14 4.34 12.97
CA ALA A 149 -1.14 4.12 14.00
C ALA A 149 -1.41 2.81 14.78
N ALA A 150 -2.68 2.43 14.99
CA ALA A 150 -3.04 1.14 15.55
C ALA A 150 -2.66 -0.03 14.61
N ALA A 151 -2.90 0.11 13.30
CA ALA A 151 -2.51 -0.86 12.29
C ALA A 151 -0.99 -1.10 12.31
N ALA A 152 -0.20 -0.02 12.34
CA ALA A 152 1.26 -0.09 12.45
C ALA A 152 1.72 -0.79 13.74
N ARG A 153 1.13 -0.44 14.90
CA ARG A 153 1.45 -1.06 16.20
C ARG A 153 1.03 -2.52 16.32
N SER A 154 0.05 -2.97 15.54
CA SER A 154 -0.44 -4.35 15.58
C SER A 154 0.64 -5.39 15.20
N GLY A 155 1.63 -4.97 14.41
CA GLY A 155 2.71 -5.82 13.87
C GLY A 155 2.21 -6.90 12.90
N LEU A 156 0.99 -6.77 12.37
CA LEU A 156 0.34 -7.79 11.54
C LEU A 156 0.81 -7.79 10.09
N PHE A 157 1.31 -6.66 9.60
CA PHE A 157 1.53 -6.42 8.17
C PHE A 157 3.00 -6.21 7.83
N ASP A 158 3.35 -6.50 6.57
CA ASP A 158 4.67 -6.20 6.04
C ASP A 158 4.85 -4.71 5.80
N ALA A 159 3.82 -4.05 5.28
CA ALA A 159 3.75 -2.61 5.07
C ALA A 159 2.40 -2.04 5.51
N ILE A 160 2.38 -0.75 5.87
CA ILE A 160 1.14 0.02 6.00
C ILE A 160 0.95 0.86 4.74
N GLY A 161 -0.18 0.66 4.07
CA GLY A 161 -0.55 1.32 2.82
C GLY A 161 -0.96 2.78 3.03
N HIS A 162 -0.71 3.61 2.02
CA HIS A 162 -1.20 4.99 1.85
C HIS A 162 -1.67 5.69 3.14
N ILE A 163 -0.77 5.89 4.12
CA ILE A 163 -1.08 6.24 5.53
C ILE A 163 -1.94 7.50 5.75
N ASP A 164 -2.08 8.32 4.72
CA ASP A 164 -2.88 9.54 4.72
C ASP A 164 -3.88 9.60 3.56
N TRP A 165 -4.41 8.45 3.17
CA TRP A 165 -5.51 8.28 2.20
C TRP A 165 -6.72 9.18 2.50
N VAL A 166 -6.91 9.55 3.78
CA VAL A 166 -7.90 10.55 4.21
C VAL A 166 -7.86 11.85 3.41
N LYS A 167 -6.68 12.28 2.91
CA LYS A 167 -6.51 13.43 2.01
C LYS A 167 -7.47 13.41 0.84
N ARG A 168 -7.72 12.24 0.25
CA ARG A 168 -8.61 12.08 -0.90
C ARG A 168 -10.06 12.39 -0.56
N PHE A 169 -10.50 12.08 0.65
CA PHE A 169 -11.88 12.28 1.07
C PHE A 169 -12.17 13.69 1.56
N VAL A 170 -11.19 14.35 2.17
CA VAL A 170 -11.34 15.74 2.66
C VAL A 170 -11.14 16.77 1.56
N TYR A 171 -10.55 16.39 0.42
CA TYR A 171 -10.43 17.25 -0.75
C TYR A 171 -11.81 17.51 -1.41
N PRO A 172 -12.13 18.75 -1.85
CA PRO A 172 -11.29 19.94 -1.90
C PRO A 172 -11.36 20.82 -0.64
N HIS A 173 -12.04 20.37 0.42
CA HIS A 173 -12.23 21.19 1.62
C HIS A 173 -10.96 21.41 2.42
N VAL A 174 -10.07 20.42 2.45
CA VAL A 174 -8.71 20.53 2.99
C VAL A 174 -7.73 20.26 1.85
N LEU A 175 -6.85 21.22 1.59
CA LEU A 175 -5.87 21.13 0.51
C LEU A 175 -4.61 20.37 0.97
N PRO A 176 -3.88 19.69 0.06
CA PRO A 176 -2.64 18.99 0.39
C PRO A 176 -1.61 19.84 1.15
N ALA A 177 -1.50 21.14 0.84
CA ALA A 177 -0.61 22.07 1.52
C ALA A 177 -0.88 22.19 3.03
N ALA A 178 -2.11 21.95 3.49
CA ALA A 178 -2.43 21.96 4.91
C ALA A 178 -1.82 20.75 5.64
N PHE A 179 -1.73 19.60 4.97
CA PHE A 179 -1.06 18.40 5.51
C PHE A 179 0.45 18.59 5.53
N GLU A 180 1.02 19.16 4.47
CA GLU A 180 2.46 19.48 4.39
C GLU A 180 2.88 20.47 5.48
N ALA A 181 2.02 21.44 5.82
CA ALA A 181 2.28 22.43 6.86
C ALA A 181 2.10 21.89 8.30
N ALA A 182 1.65 20.64 8.48
CA ALA A 182 1.40 20.02 9.78
C ALA A 182 2.05 18.61 9.89
N PRO A 183 3.37 18.50 9.66
CA PRO A 183 4.06 17.21 9.68
C PRO A 183 3.99 16.51 11.04
N GLU A 184 3.81 17.26 12.13
CA GLU A 184 3.69 16.73 13.49
C GLU A 184 2.47 15.80 13.67
N LEU A 185 1.43 15.94 12.83
CA LEU A 185 0.27 15.06 12.87
C LEU A 185 0.61 13.61 12.50
N TYR A 186 1.70 13.40 11.76
CA TYR A 186 2.14 12.08 11.33
C TYR A 186 3.00 11.36 12.37
N GLU A 187 3.59 12.09 13.33
CA GLU A 187 4.54 11.55 14.32
C GLU A 187 4.05 10.25 14.99
N PRO A 188 2.81 10.15 15.50
CA PRO A 188 2.35 8.92 16.16
C PRO A 188 2.29 7.69 15.24
N ILE A 189 2.10 7.89 13.93
CA ILE A 189 2.11 6.83 12.92
C ILE A 189 3.56 6.46 12.61
N LEU A 190 4.42 7.45 12.40
CA LEU A 190 5.82 7.22 12.04
C LEU A 190 6.58 6.52 13.18
N GLU A 191 6.39 6.96 14.41
CA GLU A 191 6.94 6.30 15.60
C GLU A 191 6.45 4.85 15.70
N ALA A 192 5.15 4.59 15.46
CA ALA A 192 4.60 3.24 15.46
C ALA A 192 5.26 2.34 14.41
N LEU A 193 5.52 2.87 13.21
CA LEU A 193 6.22 2.14 12.13
C LEU A 193 7.69 1.86 12.49
N VAL A 194 8.38 2.81 13.14
CA VAL A 194 9.74 2.62 13.64
C VAL A 194 9.78 1.53 14.71
N GLU A 195 8.87 1.60 15.69
CA GLU A 195 8.79 0.67 16.82
C GLU A 195 8.44 -0.75 16.39
N SER A 196 7.45 -0.91 15.50
CA SER A 196 7.04 -2.23 15.00
C SER A 196 7.99 -2.77 13.93
N GLY A 197 8.77 -1.89 13.31
CA GLY A 197 9.55 -2.17 12.13
C GLY A 197 8.68 -2.42 10.88
N THR A 198 7.38 -2.18 10.89
CA THR A 198 6.53 -2.30 9.69
C THR A 198 6.98 -1.29 8.63
N ALA A 199 6.96 -1.69 7.35
CA ALA A 199 7.39 -0.80 6.27
C ALA A 199 6.37 0.32 6.03
N LEU A 200 6.86 1.51 5.68
CA LEU A 200 6.03 2.59 5.15
C LEU A 200 5.85 2.40 3.64
N GLU A 201 4.61 2.34 3.17
CA GLU A 201 4.35 2.43 1.74
C GLU A 201 4.50 3.87 1.24
N ILE A 202 5.23 4.03 0.13
CA ILE A 202 5.20 5.22 -0.72
C ILE A 202 4.27 4.89 -1.89
N ASN A 203 3.01 5.31 -1.76
CA ASN A 203 1.97 5.03 -2.74
C ASN A 203 1.88 6.18 -3.75
N THR A 204 2.02 5.88 -5.03
CA THR A 204 2.06 6.88 -6.10
C THR A 204 0.67 7.19 -6.68
N SER A 205 -0.39 6.56 -6.17
CA SER A 205 -1.77 6.74 -6.64
C SER A 205 -2.28 8.16 -6.44
N GLY A 206 -1.84 8.83 -5.38
CA GLY A 206 -2.17 10.22 -5.11
C GLY A 206 -1.84 11.19 -6.25
N LEU A 207 -0.84 10.86 -7.08
CA LEU A 207 -0.45 11.62 -8.26
C LEU A 207 -1.49 11.56 -9.39
N ARG A 208 -2.35 10.53 -9.41
CA ARG A 208 -3.47 10.40 -10.37
C ARG A 208 -4.72 11.15 -9.93
N TYR A 209 -4.83 11.47 -8.64
CA TYR A 209 -5.99 12.14 -8.08
C TYR A 209 -5.78 13.67 -8.07
N PRO A 210 -6.86 14.46 -7.89
CA PRO A 210 -6.76 15.92 -7.78
C PRO A 210 -5.84 16.43 -6.66
N ILE A 211 -5.50 15.60 -5.67
CA ILE A 211 -4.53 15.93 -4.62
C ILE A 211 -3.10 16.05 -5.16
N GLY A 212 -2.77 15.41 -6.30
CA GLY A 212 -1.56 15.67 -7.07
C GLY A 212 -0.22 15.36 -6.39
N VAL A 213 -0.22 14.57 -5.32
CA VAL A 213 0.97 14.22 -4.53
C VAL A 213 0.91 12.77 -4.10
N SER A 214 2.05 12.12 -3.85
CA SER A 214 2.11 10.77 -3.29
C SER A 214 1.42 10.67 -1.92
N LEU A 215 1.18 9.43 -1.51
CA LEU A 215 0.59 9.09 -0.22
C LEU A 215 1.58 8.20 0.54
N PRO A 216 2.30 8.71 1.54
CA PRO A 216 2.22 10.08 2.06
C PRO A 216 2.97 11.13 1.23
N HIS A 217 2.86 12.40 1.66
CA HIS A 217 3.67 13.50 1.10
C HIS A 217 5.17 13.19 1.25
N PRO A 218 6.05 13.57 0.30
CA PRO A 218 7.49 13.27 0.39
C PRO A 218 8.14 13.68 1.72
N ALA A 219 7.81 14.86 2.24
CA ALA A 219 8.30 15.34 3.55
C ALA A 219 7.99 14.40 4.73
N VAL A 220 6.93 13.59 4.64
CA VAL A 220 6.59 12.57 5.66
C VAL A 220 7.52 11.38 5.55
N VAL A 221 7.95 11.03 4.34
CA VAL A 221 8.95 9.97 4.08
C VAL A 221 10.33 10.42 4.60
N ASP A 222 10.69 11.68 4.37
CA ASP A 222 11.90 12.30 4.94
C ASP A 222 11.86 12.20 6.48
N ARG A 223 10.73 12.59 7.08
CA ARG A 223 10.54 12.54 8.53
C ARG A 223 10.63 11.12 9.09
N PHE A 224 10.04 10.15 8.39
CA PHE A 224 10.13 8.74 8.78
C PHE A 224 11.59 8.27 8.86
N HIS A 225 12.41 8.64 7.87
CA HIS A 225 13.83 8.31 7.88
C HIS A 225 14.59 9.01 9.03
N GLU A 226 14.33 10.29 9.28
CA GLU A 226 14.92 11.06 10.40
C GLU A 226 14.63 10.44 11.77
N LEU A 227 13.42 9.92 11.97
CA LEU A 227 13.00 9.23 13.19
C LEU A 227 13.61 7.82 13.34
N GLY A 228 14.38 7.36 12.34
CA GLY A 228 15.06 6.08 12.35
C GLY A 228 14.33 4.96 11.59
N GLY A 229 13.31 5.30 10.81
CA GLY A 229 12.63 4.37 9.90
C GLY A 229 13.58 3.78 8.86
N ARG A 230 13.50 2.46 8.63
CA ARG A 230 14.43 1.72 7.75
C ARG A 230 13.78 0.93 6.63
N ALA A 231 12.45 0.78 6.65
CA ALA A 231 11.74 -0.08 5.72
C ALA A 231 10.70 0.72 4.92
N VAL A 232 10.87 0.76 3.61
CA VAL A 232 9.92 1.37 2.68
C VAL A 232 9.58 0.44 1.53
N THR A 233 8.34 0.52 1.04
CA THR A 233 7.87 -0.10 -0.21
C THR A 233 7.37 0.97 -1.15
N VAL A 234 7.26 0.66 -2.45
CA VAL A 234 6.68 1.56 -3.45
C VAL A 234 5.64 0.79 -4.25
N GLY A 235 4.46 1.39 -4.42
CA GLY A 235 3.33 0.77 -5.08
C GLY A 235 2.53 1.76 -5.91
N SER A 236 2.02 1.31 -7.07
CA SER A 236 1.22 2.15 -7.96
C SER A 236 -0.26 2.19 -7.59
N ASP A 237 -0.75 1.19 -6.85
CA ASP A 237 -2.17 1.05 -6.49
C ASP A 237 -3.07 0.99 -7.75
N ALA A 238 -2.57 0.31 -8.78
CA ALA A 238 -3.23 0.26 -10.06
C ALA A 238 -4.53 -0.56 -9.96
N HIS A 239 -5.65 0.05 -10.34
CA HIS A 239 -6.96 -0.61 -10.47
C HIS A 239 -7.41 -0.69 -11.93
N ARG A 240 -6.58 -0.18 -12.85
CA ARG A 240 -6.85 -0.14 -14.29
C ARG A 240 -5.55 -0.40 -15.05
N ALA A 241 -5.68 -0.98 -16.24
CA ALA A 241 -4.52 -1.33 -17.06
C ALA A 241 -3.61 -0.13 -17.38
N ASP A 242 -4.19 1.06 -17.57
CA ASP A 242 -3.48 2.32 -17.83
C ASP A 242 -2.81 2.92 -16.58
N GLN A 243 -3.07 2.39 -15.39
CA GLN A 243 -2.48 2.81 -14.12
C GLN A 243 -1.30 1.94 -13.69
N ALA A 244 -1.07 0.81 -14.35
CA ALA A 244 0.03 -0.10 -14.02
C ALA A 244 1.38 0.63 -13.98
N ASN A 245 2.11 0.48 -12.88
CA ASN A 245 3.43 1.07 -12.66
C ASN A 245 3.45 2.61 -12.73
N TRP A 246 2.28 3.25 -12.56
CA TRP A 246 2.16 4.69 -12.64
C TRP A 246 2.98 5.38 -11.55
N GLY A 247 3.82 6.35 -11.95
CA GLY A 247 4.61 7.15 -11.00
C GLY A 247 5.68 6.37 -10.24
N LEU A 248 5.98 5.13 -10.61
CA LEU A 248 6.90 4.25 -9.88
C LEU A 248 8.30 4.88 -9.73
N ASP A 249 8.83 5.48 -10.81
CA ASP A 249 10.09 6.24 -10.79
C ASP A 249 10.06 7.41 -9.81
N GLN A 250 8.92 8.10 -9.68
CA GLN A 250 8.74 9.18 -8.71
C GLN A 250 8.71 8.63 -7.29
N GLY A 251 8.07 7.49 -7.06
CA GLY A 251 8.10 6.78 -5.77
C GLY A 251 9.53 6.39 -5.36
N TYR A 252 10.32 5.86 -6.28
CA TYR A 252 11.74 5.56 -6.03
C TYR A 252 12.54 6.83 -5.75
N ALA A 253 12.33 7.90 -6.52
CA ALA A 253 13.00 9.18 -6.27
C ALA A 253 12.65 9.76 -4.89
N ILE A 254 11.40 9.62 -4.43
CA ILE A 254 11.00 10.03 -3.07
C ILE A 254 11.78 9.25 -2.03
N ALA A 255 11.87 7.92 -2.16
CA ALA A 255 12.66 7.09 -1.24
C ALA A 255 14.14 7.51 -1.21
N VAL A 256 14.76 7.70 -2.37
CA VAL A 256 16.17 8.09 -2.48
C VAL A 256 16.42 9.48 -1.88
N ASN A 257 15.56 10.46 -2.19
CA ASN A 257 15.69 11.81 -1.66
C ASN A 257 15.55 11.86 -0.13
N ALA A 258 14.73 10.99 0.46
CA ALA A 258 14.60 10.84 1.90
C ALA A 258 15.82 10.16 2.56
N GLY A 259 16.69 9.52 1.78
CA GLY A 259 17.91 8.86 2.24
C GLY A 259 17.87 7.32 2.23
N PHE A 260 16.86 6.70 1.62
CA PHE A 260 16.81 5.25 1.45
C PHE A 260 17.59 4.81 0.20
N SER A 261 18.48 3.83 0.36
CA SER A 261 19.20 3.20 -0.77
C SER A 261 18.57 1.90 -1.27
N GLU A 262 17.55 1.40 -0.57
CA GLU A 262 16.92 0.11 -0.82
C GLU A 262 15.43 0.14 -0.44
N LEU A 263 14.64 -0.64 -1.17
CA LEU A 263 13.29 -1.01 -0.76
C LEU A 263 13.35 -2.28 0.10
N THR A 264 12.47 -2.35 1.09
CA THR A 264 12.34 -3.50 1.98
C THR A 264 11.07 -4.25 1.64
N PHE A 265 11.20 -5.47 1.14
CA PHE A 265 10.06 -6.26 0.66
C PHE A 265 10.13 -7.71 1.14
N ARG A 266 9.00 -8.38 1.36
CA ARG A 266 8.98 -9.81 1.73
C ARG A 266 8.68 -10.64 0.48
N ARG A 267 9.47 -11.70 0.26
CA ARG A 267 9.29 -12.66 -0.85
C ARG A 267 8.94 -14.03 -0.31
N GLY A 268 7.73 -14.16 0.24
CA GLY A 268 7.19 -15.44 0.66
C GLY A 268 6.70 -15.48 2.11
N PRO A 269 5.80 -16.41 2.44
CA PRO A 269 5.17 -16.45 3.76
C PRO A 269 6.19 -16.73 4.86
N GLY A 270 6.24 -15.85 5.87
CA GLY A 270 7.20 -15.95 6.98
C GLY A 270 8.66 -15.78 6.59
N ALA A 271 8.96 -15.41 5.33
CA ALA A 271 10.32 -15.17 4.88
C ALA A 271 10.90 -13.92 5.53
N ALA A 272 12.22 -13.89 5.68
CA ALA A 272 12.93 -12.67 6.01
C ALA A 272 12.69 -11.62 4.90
N ARG A 273 12.63 -10.35 5.31
CA ARG A 273 12.60 -9.25 4.34
C ARG A 273 13.89 -9.23 3.54
N VAL A 274 13.76 -8.90 2.27
CA VAL A 274 14.88 -8.66 1.36
C VAL A 274 15.02 -7.17 1.13
N ALA A 275 16.26 -6.72 1.06
CA ALA A 275 16.63 -5.41 0.57
C ALA A 275 16.78 -5.47 -0.95
N VAL A 276 16.09 -4.56 -1.65
CA VAL A 276 16.13 -4.41 -3.10
C VAL A 276 16.73 -3.04 -3.40
N ALA A 277 17.98 -3.01 -3.87
CA ALA A 277 18.69 -1.75 -4.10
C ALA A 277 17.95 -0.86 -5.10
N ILE A 278 17.84 0.43 -4.80
CA ILE A 278 17.26 1.42 -5.72
C ILE A 278 18.34 1.87 -6.70
N PRO A 279 18.14 1.73 -8.04
CA PRO A 279 19.13 2.17 -9.01
C PRO A 279 19.45 3.66 -8.87
N GLY A 280 20.73 3.98 -8.68
CA GLY A 280 21.22 5.37 -8.61
C GLY A 280 21.10 6.05 -7.25
N ALA A 281 20.75 5.31 -6.18
CA ALA A 281 20.84 5.77 -4.81
C ALA A 281 22.28 5.80 -4.25
#